data_AF-A0A6A7B2L3-F1
#
_entry.id   AF-A0A6A7B2L3-F1
#
_cell.length_a   1.000
_cell.length_b   1.000
_cell.length_c   1.000
_cell.angle_alpha   90.00
_cell.angle_beta   90.00
_cell.angle_gamma   90.00
#
_symmetry.space_group_name_H-M   'P 1'
#
loop_
_entity.id
_entity.type
_entity.pdbx_description
1 polymer ?
#
loop_
_entity_poly.entity_id
_entity_poly.type
_entity_poly.pdbx_seq_one_letter_code
_entity_poly.pdbx_strand_id
1 'polypeptide(L)'
;MGDILTQMQDELDLLLHRMSTALHWIRENAPPSVPPGQQRLDTFAELEARNAVESNATQTTTAPSALTQAPTAAPNTRAPIPKEEFDKDMKEFAEDIVSKEQQIEQLIAHLPGLDFSEKEQIARMKELERQLEELEGERIEAVKEKERMLKLVEGKILSVGRMR
;
A
#
# COMPACT_ATOMS: atom_id res chain seq x y z
N MET A 1 17.05 1.91 -11.04
CA MET A 1 16.06 2.99 -11.20
C MET A 1 14.89 2.55 -12.10
N GLY A 2 14.33 1.35 -11.88
CA GLY A 2 13.02 0.93 -12.43
C GLY A 2 11.92 0.89 -11.37
N ASP A 3 12.27 1.28 -10.14
CA ASP A 3 11.48 1.00 -8.94
C ASP A 3 10.27 1.93 -8.82
N ILE A 4 10.35 3.18 -9.30
CA ILE A 4 9.25 4.16 -9.18
C ILE A 4 8.05 3.77 -10.05
N LEU A 5 8.29 3.21 -11.24
CA LEU A 5 7.22 2.73 -12.12
C LEU A 5 6.54 1.48 -11.54
N THR A 6 7.31 0.55 -10.98
CA THR A 6 6.77 -0.62 -10.28
C THR A 6 6.01 -0.20 -9.02
N GLN A 7 6.57 0.71 -8.23
CA GLN A 7 5.92 1.29 -7.05
C GLN A 7 4.60 1.99 -7.41
N MET A 8 4.54 2.70 -8.54
CA MET A 8 3.30 3.32 -9.01
C MET A 8 2.25 2.26 -9.38
N GLN A 9 2.66 1.15 -9.99
CA GLN A 9 1.76 0.03 -10.29
C GLN A 9 1.22 -0.59 -9.00
N ASP A 10 2.08 -0.85 -8.01
CA ASP A 10 1.68 -1.40 -6.71
C ASP A 10 0.72 -0.48 -5.96
N GLU A 11 0.96 0.84 -5.96
CA GLU A 11 0.07 1.82 -5.30
C GLU A 11 -1.28 1.96 -6.02
N LEU A 12 -1.31 1.86 -7.36
CA LEU A 12 -2.56 1.81 -8.13
C LEU A 12 -3.37 0.55 -7.81
N ASP A 13 -2.72 -0.61 -7.76
CA ASP A 13 -3.36 -1.87 -7.43
C ASP A 13 -3.91 -1.85 -5.99
N LEU A 14 -3.16 -1.27 -5.06
CA LEU A 14 -3.60 -1.07 -3.68
C LEU A 14 -4.82 -0.13 -3.59
N LEU A 15 -4.83 0.98 -4.35
CA LEU A 15 -5.96 1.90 -4.41
C LEU A 15 -7.22 1.18 -4.91
N LEU A 16 -7.12 0.43 -6.01
CA LEU A 16 -8.23 -0.33 -6.57
C LEU A 16 -8.74 -1.39 -5.59
N HIS A 17 -7.83 -2.10 -4.91
CA HIS A 17 -8.19 -3.06 -3.88
C HIS A 17 -8.95 -2.39 -2.73
N ARG A 18 -8.49 -1.22 -2.26
CA ARG A 18 -9.14 -0.46 -1.20
C ARG A 18 -10.54 0.02 -1.60
N MET A 19 -10.70 0.53 -2.82
CA MET A 19 -12.01 0.92 -3.37
C MET A 19 -12.97 -0.27 -3.45
N SER A 20 -12.51 -1.43 -3.93
CA SER A 20 -13.35 -2.64 -4.01
C SER A 20 -13.80 -3.13 -2.63
N THR A 21 -12.90 -3.06 -1.65
CA THR A 21 -13.19 -3.44 -0.26
C THR A 21 -14.17 -2.46 0.39
N ALA A 22 -13.99 -1.16 0.16
CA ALA A 22 -14.90 -0.14 0.65
C ALA A 22 -16.31 -0.32 0.06
N LEU A 23 -16.45 -0.57 -1.25
CA LEU A 23 -17.74 -0.83 -1.89
C LEU A 23 -18.40 -2.10 -1.34
N HIS A 24 -17.62 -3.15 -1.12
CA HIS A 24 -18.12 -4.39 -0.52
C HIS A 24 -18.61 -4.14 0.91
N TRP A 25 -17.82 -3.41 1.70
CA TRP A 25 -18.18 -3.04 3.06
C TRP A 25 -19.47 -2.18 3.12
N ILE A 26 -19.62 -1.21 2.21
CA ILE A 26 -20.85 -0.40 2.08
C ILE A 26 -22.05 -1.31 1.79
N ARG A 27 -21.91 -2.21 0.82
CA ARG A 27 -22.98 -3.12 0.43
C ARG A 27 -23.47 -3.97 1.60
N GLU A 28 -22.57 -4.42 2.46
CA GLU A 28 -22.90 -5.31 3.56
C GLU A 28 -23.40 -4.58 4.82
N ASN A 29 -22.92 -3.35 5.06
CA ASN A 29 -23.15 -2.64 6.33
C ASN A 29 -24.00 -1.37 6.17
N ALA A 30 -24.44 -1.01 4.96
CA ALA A 30 -25.26 0.17 4.75
C ALA A 30 -26.57 0.07 5.55
N PRO A 31 -26.88 1.09 6.38
CA PRO A 31 -28.14 1.11 7.11
C PRO A 31 -29.32 1.20 6.12
N PRO A 32 -30.42 0.48 6.37
CA PRO A 32 -31.57 0.51 5.49
C PRO A 32 -32.17 1.93 5.45
N SER A 33 -32.34 2.47 4.24
CA SER A 33 -33.01 3.75 4.05
C SER A 33 -34.52 3.56 4.20
N VAL A 34 -35.16 4.32 5.09
CA VAL A 34 -36.62 4.37 5.20
C VAL A 34 -37.13 5.62 4.50
N PRO A 35 -37.98 5.51 3.46
CA PRO A 35 -38.60 6.66 2.83
C PRO A 35 -39.40 7.51 3.82
N PRO A 36 -39.45 8.84 3.64
CA PRO A 36 -40.20 9.71 4.52
C PRO A 36 -41.68 9.31 4.59
N GLY A 37 -42.21 9.10 5.79
CA GLY A 37 -43.61 8.71 6.03
C GLY A 37 -43.86 7.21 6.23
N GLN A 38 -42.83 6.35 6.14
CA GLN A 38 -42.95 4.92 6.45
C GLN A 38 -42.23 4.57 7.76
N GLN A 39 -42.76 3.61 8.51
CA GLN A 39 -42.06 3.03 9.65
C GLN A 39 -41.09 1.95 9.15
N ARG A 40 -39.91 1.87 9.76
CA ARG A 40 -38.95 0.79 9.46
C ARG A 40 -39.64 -0.55 9.75
N LEU A 41 -39.71 -1.42 8.75
CA LEU A 41 -40.02 -2.82 8.97
C LEU A 41 -38.76 -3.49 9.51
N ASP A 42 -38.87 -4.09 10.70
CA ASP A 42 -37.79 -4.92 11.25
C ASP A 42 -37.51 -6.08 10.28
N THR A 43 -36.24 -6.40 10.08
CA THR A 43 -35.87 -7.55 9.27
C THR A 43 -36.32 -8.84 9.97
N PHE A 44 -36.58 -9.91 9.20
CA PHE A 44 -37.05 -11.18 9.76
C PHE A 44 -36.11 -11.72 10.86
N ALA A 45 -34.80 -11.51 10.70
CA ALA A 45 -33.78 -11.84 11.70
C ALA A 45 -33.88 -10.99 12.98
N GLU A 46 -34.17 -9.69 12.86
CA GLU A 46 -34.40 -8.82 14.03
C GLU A 46 -35.67 -9.23 14.79
N LEU A 47 -36.71 -9.67 14.08
CA LEU A 47 -37.96 -10.15 14.67
C LEU A 47 -37.76 -11.48 15.43
N GLU A 48 -37.04 -12.43 14.85
CA GLU A 48 -36.72 -13.72 15.48
C GLU A 48 -35.87 -13.53 16.74
N ALA A 49 -34.86 -12.65 16.69
CA ALA A 49 -34.05 -12.30 17.84
C ALA A 49 -34.88 -11.65 18.97
N ARG A 50 -35.83 -10.76 18.63
CA ARG A 50 -36.76 -10.19 19.61
C ARG A 50 -37.65 -11.25 20.25
N ASN A 51 -38.25 -12.13 19.45
CA ASN A 51 -39.11 -13.21 19.94
C ASN A 51 -38.36 -14.19 20.87
N ALA A 52 -37.08 -14.48 20.60
CA ALA A 52 -36.25 -15.33 21.44
C ALA A 52 -35.92 -14.70 22.82
N VAL A 53 -35.74 -13.38 22.87
CA VAL A 53 -35.50 -12.65 24.13
C VAL A 53 -36.80 -12.58 24.96
N GLU A 54 -37.94 -12.38 24.31
CA GLU A 54 -39.24 -12.25 24.98
C GLU A 54 -39.74 -13.57 25.58
N SER A 55 -39.47 -14.70 24.92
CA SER A 55 -39.80 -16.03 25.43
C SER A 55 -38.94 -16.47 26.62
N ASN A 56 -37.75 -15.89 26.80
CA ASN A 56 -36.88 -16.18 27.96
C ASN A 56 -37.21 -15.33 29.20
N ALA A 57 -37.92 -14.20 29.04
CA ALA A 57 -38.31 -13.33 30.16
C ALA A 57 -39.52 -13.84 30.97
N THR A 58 -40.19 -14.91 30.53
CA THR A 58 -41.39 -15.46 31.19
C THR A 58 -41.11 -16.72 32.03
N GLN A 59 -39.86 -17.16 32.17
CA GLN A 59 -39.54 -18.38 32.95
C GLN A 59 -38.47 -18.16 34.02
N THR A 60 -38.83 -17.44 35.08
CA THR A 60 -38.37 -17.80 36.43
C THR A 60 -39.25 -18.93 36.97
N THR A 61 -38.87 -20.18 36.72
CA THR A 61 -38.87 -21.33 37.66
C THR A 61 -38.66 -22.66 36.94
N THR A 62 -37.70 -23.45 37.45
CA THR A 62 -37.43 -24.89 37.25
C THR A 62 -36.74 -25.37 35.95
N ALA A 63 -35.46 -25.76 36.11
CA ALA A 63 -34.70 -26.69 35.25
C ALA A 63 -34.99 -28.17 35.68
N PRO A 64 -34.54 -29.26 34.97
CA PRO A 64 -33.51 -29.33 33.93
C PRO A 64 -33.73 -30.28 32.72
N SER A 65 -32.88 -30.09 31.70
CA SER A 65 -32.38 -31.05 30.69
C SER A 65 -33.31 -31.59 29.59
N ALA A 66 -33.08 -31.13 28.35
CA ALA A 66 -33.08 -31.98 27.15
C ALA A 66 -32.23 -31.34 26.03
N LEU A 67 -31.15 -32.02 25.67
CA LEU A 67 -30.37 -31.79 24.44
C LEU A 67 -31.29 -31.95 23.23
N THR A 68 -31.48 -30.92 22.40
CA THR A 68 -31.78 -31.08 20.96
C THR A 68 -31.49 -29.76 20.23
N GLN A 69 -30.42 -29.81 19.44
CA GLN A 69 -30.21 -29.11 18.16
C GLN A 69 -30.52 -27.62 18.13
N ALA A 70 -29.48 -26.83 18.33
CA ALA A 70 -29.34 -25.58 17.59
C ALA A 70 -29.41 -25.92 16.09
N PRO A 71 -30.38 -25.41 15.32
CA PRO A 71 -30.21 -25.35 13.89
C PRO A 71 -29.02 -24.44 13.64
N THR A 72 -28.05 -24.93 12.88
CA THR A 72 -27.02 -24.15 12.21
C THR A 72 -27.72 -23.12 11.33
N ALA A 73 -28.12 -22.00 11.93
CA ALA A 73 -28.61 -20.83 11.22
C ALA A 73 -27.45 -20.26 10.41
N ALA A 74 -27.76 -19.92 9.17
CA ALA A 74 -26.84 -19.47 8.13
C ALA A 74 -25.80 -18.44 8.62
N PRO A 75 -24.58 -18.45 8.05
CA PRO A 75 -23.63 -17.38 8.32
C PRO A 75 -24.19 -16.09 7.70
N ASN A 76 -23.99 -14.95 8.36
CA ASN A 76 -24.14 -13.59 7.81
C ASN A 76 -25.48 -12.86 8.02
N THR A 77 -26.03 -12.84 9.22
CA THR A 77 -26.78 -11.66 9.67
C THR A 77 -26.06 -11.05 10.85
N ARG A 78 -25.03 -10.26 10.53
CA ARG A 78 -24.31 -9.41 11.49
C ARG A 78 -25.27 -8.33 12.00
N ALA A 79 -25.20 -8.03 13.29
CA ALA A 79 -25.97 -6.93 13.86
C ALA A 79 -25.69 -5.63 13.08
N PRO A 80 -26.73 -4.83 12.75
CA PRO A 80 -26.54 -3.60 12.01
C PRO A 80 -25.63 -2.65 12.80
N ILE A 81 -24.60 -2.13 12.12
CA ILE A 81 -23.68 -1.15 12.68
C ILE A 81 -24.46 0.16 12.96
N PRO A 82 -24.24 0.83 14.10
CA PRO A 82 -24.86 2.13 14.35
C PRO A 82 -24.45 3.13 13.26
N LYS A 83 -25.39 3.98 12.85
CA LYS A 83 -25.19 4.92 11.73
C LYS A 83 -23.96 5.83 11.94
N GLU A 84 -23.68 6.22 13.18
CA GLU A 84 -22.52 7.05 13.52
C GLU A 84 -21.19 6.35 13.22
N GLU A 85 -21.08 5.06 13.52
CA GLU A 85 -19.89 4.26 13.17
C GLU A 85 -19.81 4.09 11.65
N PHE A 86 -20.93 3.88 10.98
CA PHE A 86 -20.94 3.77 9.52
C PHE A 86 -20.45 5.06 8.83
N ASP A 87 -20.96 6.21 9.27
CA ASP A 87 -20.57 7.52 8.72
C ASP A 87 -19.10 7.84 9.03
N LYS A 88 -18.58 7.41 10.18
CA LYS A 88 -17.16 7.52 10.54
C LYS A 88 -16.28 6.68 9.61
N ASP A 89 -16.63 5.42 9.41
CA ASP A 89 -15.87 4.50 8.54
C ASP A 89 -15.88 5.00 7.10
N MET A 90 -17.01 5.54 6.62
CA MET A 90 -17.09 6.21 5.31
C MET A 90 -16.14 7.39 5.17
N LYS A 91 -16.02 8.21 6.22
CA LYS A 91 -15.07 9.31 6.23
C LYS A 91 -13.63 8.82 6.21
N GLU A 92 -13.30 7.78 6.97
CA GLU A 92 -11.96 7.17 6.98
C GLU A 92 -11.58 6.59 5.61
N PHE A 93 -12.50 5.86 4.95
CA PHE A 93 -12.25 5.36 3.60
C PHE A 93 -12.04 6.49 2.59
N ALA A 94 -12.81 7.58 2.68
CA ALA A 94 -12.65 8.73 1.80
C ALA A 94 -11.30 9.43 2.02
N GLU A 95 -10.89 9.64 3.27
CA GLU A 95 -9.59 10.24 3.61
C GLU A 95 -8.42 9.38 3.12
N ASP A 96 -8.51 8.05 3.25
CA ASP A 96 -7.50 7.11 2.80
C ASP A 96 -7.38 7.10 1.26
N ILE A 97 -8.50 7.05 0.54
CA ILE A 97 -8.52 7.11 -0.93
C ILE A 97 -7.88 8.41 -1.43
N VAL A 98 -8.28 9.56 -0.89
CA VAL A 98 -7.74 10.87 -1.31
C VAL A 98 -6.25 10.98 -0.99
N SER A 99 -5.83 10.51 0.19
CA SER A 99 -4.42 10.51 0.58
C SER A 99 -3.59 9.64 -0.36
N LYS A 100 -4.13 8.50 -0.78
CA LYS A 100 -3.48 7.60 -1.75
C LYS A 100 -3.41 8.18 -3.15
N GLU A 101 -4.47 8.83 -3.63
CA GLU A 101 -4.44 9.56 -4.90
C GLU A 101 -3.34 10.63 -4.90
N GLN A 102 -3.22 11.40 -3.80
CA GLN A 102 -2.15 12.39 -3.67
C GLN A 102 -0.75 11.77 -3.66
N GLN A 103 -0.57 10.61 -3.04
CA GLN A 103 0.69 9.87 -3.08
C GLN A 103 1.05 9.43 -4.51
N ILE A 104 0.06 8.97 -5.28
CA ILE A 104 0.24 8.59 -6.69
C ILE A 104 0.60 9.82 -7.53
N GLU A 105 -0.06 10.97 -7.33
CA GLU A 105 0.29 12.22 -8.01
C GLU A 105 1.73 12.66 -7.73
N GLN A 106 2.19 12.52 -6.48
CA GLN A 106 3.59 12.80 -6.14
C GLN A 106 4.55 11.84 -6.85
N LEU A 107 4.23 10.55 -6.91
CA LEU A 107 5.02 9.57 -7.65
C LEU A 107 5.09 9.90 -9.15
N ILE A 108 3.99 10.36 -9.74
CA ILE A 108 3.94 10.84 -11.14
C ILE A 108 4.82 12.07 -11.31
N ALA A 109 4.75 13.04 -10.39
CA ALA A 109 5.59 14.25 -10.45
C ALA A 109 7.09 13.95 -10.32
N HIS A 110 7.44 12.85 -9.63
CA HIS A 110 8.82 12.41 -9.45
C HIS A 110 9.32 11.43 -10.53
N LEU A 111 8.54 11.17 -11.58
CA LEU A 111 8.95 10.24 -12.64
C LEU A 111 10.19 10.78 -13.38
N PRO A 112 11.33 10.06 -13.36
CA PRO A 112 12.51 10.51 -14.05
C PRO A 112 12.29 10.44 -15.56
N GLY A 113 12.58 11.54 -16.26
CA GLY A 113 12.44 11.59 -17.71
C GLY A 113 11.08 12.06 -18.22
N LEU A 114 10.13 12.43 -17.34
CA LEU A 114 8.79 12.90 -17.75
C LEU A 114 8.83 14.14 -18.65
N ASP A 115 9.73 15.08 -18.37
CA ASP A 115 9.84 16.35 -19.09
C ASP A 115 10.70 16.29 -20.36
N PHE A 116 11.37 15.17 -20.62
CA PHE A 116 12.34 15.05 -21.71
C PHE A 116 11.80 14.20 -22.84
N SER A 117 12.00 14.66 -24.08
CA SER A 117 11.70 13.84 -25.25
C SER A 117 12.69 12.67 -25.37
N GLU A 118 12.26 11.57 -26.00
CA GLU A 118 13.12 10.41 -26.26
C GLU A 118 14.43 10.80 -26.97
N LYS A 119 14.36 11.74 -27.91
CA LYS A 119 15.55 12.24 -28.64
C LYS A 119 16.54 12.92 -27.70
N GLU A 120 16.07 13.75 -26.78
CA GLU A 120 16.91 14.42 -25.78
C GLU A 120 17.50 13.41 -24.79
N GLN A 121 16.72 12.41 -24.40
CA GLN A 121 17.20 11.32 -23.55
C GLN A 121 18.32 10.54 -24.24
N ILE A 122 18.16 10.18 -25.51
CA ILE A 122 19.19 9.50 -26.31
C ILE A 122 20.44 10.38 -26.48
N ALA A 123 20.26 11.67 -26.76
CA ALA A 123 21.39 12.60 -26.88
C ALA A 123 22.17 12.72 -25.56
N ARG A 124 21.45 12.79 -24.43
CA ARG A 124 22.05 12.79 -23.10
C ARG A 124 22.78 11.49 -22.79
N MET A 125 22.24 10.33 -23.19
CA MET A 125 22.94 9.05 -23.04
C MET A 125 24.27 9.05 -23.79
N LYS A 126 24.28 9.48 -25.05
CA LYS A 126 25.52 9.55 -25.85
C LYS A 126 26.57 10.49 -25.26
N GLU A 127 26.14 11.63 -24.72
CA GLU A 127 27.06 12.56 -24.06
C GLU A 127 27.63 11.97 -22.77
N LEU A 128 26.82 11.26 -21.97
CA LEU A 128 27.29 10.56 -20.77
C LEU A 128 28.27 9.43 -21.11
N GLU A 129 28.03 8.69 -22.20
CA GLU A 129 28.95 7.68 -22.71
C GLU A 129 30.30 8.29 -23.10
N ARG A 130 30.29 9.43 -23.79
CA ARG A 130 31.51 10.17 -24.15
C ARG A 130 32.28 10.63 -22.91
N GLN A 131 31.58 11.19 -21.91
CA GLN A 131 32.19 11.62 -20.65
C GLN A 131 32.79 10.45 -19.87
N LEU A 132 32.13 9.28 -19.89
CA LEU A 132 32.65 8.06 -19.29
C LEU A 132 33.95 7.59 -19.96
N GLU A 133 34.01 7.62 -21.29
CA GLU A 133 35.22 7.24 -22.02
C GLU A 133 36.39 8.18 -21.72
N GLU A 134 36.14 9.49 -21.68
CA GLU A 134 37.12 10.51 -21.31
C GLU A 134 37.65 10.30 -19.88
N LEU A 135 36.75 10.12 -18.92
CA LEU A 135 37.10 9.90 -17.51
C LEU A 135 37.88 8.59 -17.30
N GLU A 136 37.53 7.52 -18.01
CA GLU A 136 38.28 6.26 -17.95
C GLU A 136 39.68 6.42 -18.56
N GLY A 137 39.81 7.21 -19.63
CA GLY A 137 41.11 7.59 -20.19
C GLY A 137 42.00 8.29 -19.16
N GLU A 138 41.48 9.32 -18.50
CA GLU A 138 42.19 10.03 -17.42
C GLU A 138 42.57 9.09 -16.27
N ARG A 139 41.65 8.20 -15.88
CA ARG A 139 41.90 7.19 -14.84
C ARG A 139 43.08 6.30 -15.22
N ILE A 140 43.14 5.82 -16.46
CA ILE A 140 44.24 4.96 -16.94
C ILE A 140 45.57 5.71 -16.91
N GLU A 141 45.60 6.97 -17.34
CA GLU A 141 46.81 7.79 -17.30
C GLU A 141 47.28 8.06 -15.86
N ALA A 142 46.35 8.40 -14.96
CA ALA A 142 46.65 8.60 -13.54
C ALA A 142 47.21 7.33 -12.88
N VAL A 143 46.67 6.15 -13.23
CA VAL A 143 47.20 4.86 -12.77
C VAL A 143 48.63 4.62 -13.29
N LYS A 144 48.88 4.89 -14.57
CA LYS A 144 50.24 4.75 -15.16
C LYS A 144 51.25 5.67 -14.48
N GLU A 145 50.88 6.93 -14.22
CA GLU A 145 51.77 7.87 -13.54
C GLU A 145 52.02 7.45 -12.10
N LYS A 146 50.98 7.03 -11.39
CA LYS A 146 51.10 6.46 -10.04
C LYS A 146 52.07 5.29 -10.01
N GLU A 147 51.94 4.32 -10.92
CA GLU A 147 52.85 3.16 -10.99
C GLU A 147 54.30 3.58 -11.28
N ARG A 148 54.51 4.56 -12.15
CA ARG A 148 55.85 5.09 -12.45
C ARG A 148 56.48 5.72 -11.21
N MET A 149 55.73 6.56 -10.51
CA MET A 149 56.19 7.22 -9.28
C MET A 149 56.48 6.20 -8.18
N LEU A 150 55.64 5.18 -8.05
CA LEU A 150 55.82 4.10 -7.07
C LEU A 150 57.12 3.33 -7.32
N LYS A 151 57.40 2.95 -8.57
CA LYS A 151 58.68 2.31 -8.96
C LYS A 151 59.90 3.18 -8.66
N LEU A 152 59.82 4.49 -8.89
CA LEU A 152 60.92 5.42 -8.58
C LEU A 152 61.20 5.49 -7.07
N VAL A 153 60.14 5.56 -6.26
CA VAL A 153 60.24 5.59 -4.79
C VAL A 153 60.79 4.26 -4.26
N GLU A 154 60.27 3.12 -4.72
CA GLU A 154 60.78 1.79 -4.36
C GLU A 154 62.25 1.62 -4.72
N GLY A 155 62.66 2.06 -5.91
CA GLY A 155 64.06 2.02 -6.33
C GLY A 155 64.98 2.81 -5.40
N LYS A 156 64.56 4.01 -4.98
CA LYS A 156 65.32 4.81 -4.00
C LYS A 156 65.36 4.14 -2.63
N ILE A 157 64.23 3.63 -2.13
CA ILE A 157 64.17 2.94 -0.82
C ILE A 157 65.08 1.71 -0.81
N LEU A 158 65.03 0.88 -1.85
CA LEU A 158 65.87 -0.31 -2.00
C LEU A 158 67.36 0.05 -2.09
N SER A 159 67.72 1.16 -2.73
CA SER A 159 69.11 1.62 -2.81
C SER A 159 69.67 2.04 -1.44
N VAL A 160 68.87 2.72 -0.61
CA VAL A 160 69.26 3.12 0.74
C VAL A 160 69.31 1.92 1.68
N GLY A 161 68.34 1.00 1.58
CA GLY A 161 68.32 -0.23 2.38
C GLY A 161 69.47 -1.20 2.10
N ARG A 162 70.11 -1.12 0.93
CA ARG A 162 71.28 -1.94 0.54
C ARG A 162 72.63 -1.33 0.96
N MET A 163 72.62 -0.07 1.41
CA MET A 163 73.81 0.68 1.83
C MET A 163 74.03 0.68 3.35
N ARG A 164 73.09 0.10 4.11
CA ARG A 164 73.22 -0.24 5.55
C ARG A 164 73.49 -1.73 5.69
#